data_AF-A0A970XHY6-F1
#
_entry.id   AF-A0A970XHY6-F1
#
_cell.length_a   1.000
_cell.length_b   1.000
_cell.length_c   1.000
_cell.angle_alpha   90.00
_cell.angle_beta   90.00
_cell.angle_gamma   90.00
#
_symmetry.space_group_name_H-M   'P 1'
#
loop_
_entity.id
_entity.type
_entity.pdbx_description
1 polymer ?
#
loop_
_entity_poly.entity_id
_entity_poly.type
_entity_poly.pdbx_seq_one_letter_code
_entity_poly.pdbx_strand_id
1 'polypeptide(L)' 'EAEEDPGRENGAILEEIKKGYLWKGRLLRSAEVRAVNNP' A
#
# COMPACT_ATOMS: atom_id res chain seq x y z
N GLU A 1 -7.19 2.47 5.65
CA GLU A 1 -8.43 1.68 5.74
C GLU A 1 -8.28 0.53 4.74
N ALA A 2 -8.44 -0.70 5.21
CA ALA A 2 -8.23 -1.89 4.40
C ALA A 2 -9.55 -2.33 3.77
N GLU A 3 -9.51 -2.82 2.54
CA GLU A 3 -10.70 -3.17 1.75
C GLU A 3 -10.66 -4.67 1.42
N GLU A 4 -11.81 -5.32 1.51
CA GLU A 4 -11.95 -6.75 1.25
C GLU A 4 -12.00 -7.00 -0.27
N ASP A 5 -11.00 -7.71 -0.80
CA ASP A 5 -10.97 -8.18 -2.19
C ASP A 5 -10.66 -9.68 -2.19
N PRO A 6 -11.70 -10.54 -2.29
CA PRO A 6 -11.55 -11.98 -2.16
C PRO A 6 -10.72 -12.62 -3.30
N GLY A 7 -10.39 -11.86 -4.35
CA GLY A 7 -9.53 -12.33 -5.44
C GLY A 7 -8.04 -12.02 -5.26
N ARG A 8 -7.66 -11.27 -4.21
CA ARG A 8 -6.28 -10.81 -3.99
C ARG A 8 -5.72 -11.30 -2.66
N GLU A 9 -4.39 -11.47 -2.64
CA GLU A 9 -3.67 -11.90 -1.44
C GLU A 9 -3.66 -10.82 -0.35
N ASN A 10 -3.68 -11.27 0.91
CA ASN A 10 -3.54 -10.36 2.06
C ASN A 10 -2.25 -9.56 2.01
N GLY A 11 -2.36 -8.26 2.26
CA GLY A 11 -1.24 -7.32 2.16
C GLY A 11 -0.91 -6.86 0.75
N ALA A 12 -1.63 -7.33 -0.28
CA ALA A 12 -1.51 -6.78 -1.63
C ALA A 12 -1.96 -5.31 -1.64
N ILE A 13 -1.23 -4.46 -2.36
CA ILE A 13 -1.54 -3.03 -2.48
C ILE A 13 -2.70 -2.87 -3.47
N LEU A 14 -3.80 -2.26 -3.03
CA LEU A 14 -4.95 -1.93 -3.86
C LEU A 14 -4.77 -0.59 -4.55
N GLU A 15 -4.41 0.42 -3.76
CA GLU A 15 -4.31 1.80 -4.21
C GLU A 15 -3.24 2.57 -3.41
N GLU A 16 -2.54 3.47 -4.09
CA GLU A 16 -1.67 4.45 -3.46
C GLU A 16 -2.45 5.75 -3.19
N ILE A 17 -2.75 6.02 -1.91
CA ILE A 17 -3.47 7.23 -1.47
C ILE A 17 -2.54 8.45 -1.51
N LYS A 18 -1.28 8.28 -1.07
CA LYS A 18 -0.26 9.33 -1.13
C LYS A 18 1.08 8.77 -1.57
N LYS A 19 1.74 9.52 -2.45
CA LYS A 19 3.02 9.12 -3.03
C LYS A 19 4.13 8.97 -2.00
N GLY A 20 4.81 7.84 -2.07
CA GLY A 20 6.11 7.63 -1.43
C GLY A 20 7.25 8.22 -2.25
N TYR A 21 8.35 8.58 -1.59
CA TYR A 21 9.54 9.12 -2.25
C TYR A 21 10.82 8.47 -1.71
N LEU A 22 11.63 8.00 -2.64
CA LEU A 22 13.00 7.57 -2.40
C LEU A 22 13.96 8.59 -3.03
N TRP A 23 15.06 8.90 -2.33
CA TRP A 23 16.15 9.69 -2.86
C TRP A 23 17.46 8.92 -2.71
N LYS A 24 18.05 8.53 -3.84
CA LYS A 24 19.29 7.73 -3.86
C LYS A 24 19.19 6.49 -2.95
N GLY A 25 18.05 5.80 -2.98
CA GLY A 25 17.77 4.62 -2.14
C GLY A 25 17.42 4.94 -0.68
N ARG A 26 17.48 6.20 -0.24
CA ARG A 26 17.07 6.61 1.11
C ARG A 26 15.59 7.01 1.11
N LEU A 27 14.83 6.47 2.07
CA LEU A 27 13.44 6.85 2.27
C LEU A 27 13.34 8.32 2.70
N LEU A 28 12.67 9.13 1.89
CA LEU A 28 12.30 10.50 2.26
C LEU A 28 10.90 10.54 2.86
N ARG A 29 9.98 9.76 2.30
CA ARG A 29 8.59 9.67 2.76
C ARG A 29 7.99 8.32 2.36
N SER A 30 7.35 7.65 3.31
CA SER A 30 6.57 6.43 3.04
C SER A 30 5.32 6.75 2.21
N ALA A 31 4.99 5.88 1.27
CA ALA A 31 3.69 5.91 0.63
C ALA A 31 2.59 5.57 1.64
N GLU A 32 1.45 6.24 1.53
CA GLU A 32 0.22 5.79 2.21
C GLU A 32 -0.57 4.96 1.21
N VAL A 33 -0.85 3.71 1.53
CA VAL A 33 -1.51 2.75 0.64
C VAL A 33 -2.75 2.15 1.32
N ARG A 34 -3.72 1.76 0.51
CA ARG A 34 -4.75 0.79 0.93
C ARG A 34 -4.26 -0.60 0.55
N ALA A 35 -4.32 -1.51 1.51
CA ALA A 35 -3.96 -2.90 1.29
C ALA A 35 -5.18 -3.79 1.50
N VAL A 36 -5.17 -4.96 0.85
CA VAL A 36 -6.16 -6.01 1.05
C VAL A 36 -6.04 -6.56 2.46
N ASN A 37 -7.18 -6.68 3.14
CA ASN A 37 -7.30 -7.37 4.41
C ASN A 37 -8.51 -8.30 4.38
N ASN A 38 -8.30 -9.51 3.88
CA ASN A 38 -9.24 -10.62 3.97
C ASN A 38 -9.06 -11.27 5.36
N PRO A 39 -10.10 -11.33 6.20
CA PRO A 39 -10.04 -11.96 7.52
C PRO A 39 -9.80 -13.48 7.46
#